data_AF-A0A958HTN9-F1
#
_entry.id   AF-A0A958HTN9-F1
#
_cell.length_a   1.000
_cell.length_b   1.000
_cell.length_c   1.000
_cell.angle_alpha   90.00
_cell.angle_beta   90.00
_cell.angle_gamma   90.00
#
_symmetry.space_group_name_H-M   'P 1'
#
loop_
_entity.id
_entity.type
_entity.pdbx_description
1 polymer ?
#
loop_
_entity_poly.entity_id
_entity_poly.type
_entity_poly.pdbx_seq_one_letter_code
_entity_poly.pdbx_strand_id
1 'polypeptide(L)'
;SPTRDIARNTQTGPATTILSGLANGMESSVWAIIVIAGSILTSVIIFSVFPITDASGMQIVDTFTAVLYGVAMTGIGMLTLTGNNVAMDAFGPISDNAQGVAELAGESEGQAAETLNSLDAVGNTTKAITKGVAIGSAVIAAVALFGSFMTDTRVVQLGLDVPLEKTVFA
;
A
#
# COMPACT_ATOMS: atom_id res chain seq x y z
N SER A 1 -7.03 21.17 9.26
CA SER A 1 -6.87 19.76 8.84
C SER A 1 -6.62 19.82 7.35
N PRO A 2 -5.78 18.94 6.77
CA PRO A 2 -5.29 19.10 5.40
C PRO A 2 -6.40 19.43 4.39
N THR A 3 -7.53 18.73 4.47
CA THR A 3 -8.71 18.97 3.63
C THR A 3 -9.43 20.29 3.89
N ARG A 4 -9.55 20.73 5.15
CA ARG A 4 -10.10 22.07 5.50
C ARG A 4 -9.18 23.20 5.07
N ASP A 5 -7.87 22.98 5.11
CA ASP A 5 -6.88 23.98 4.71
C ASP A 5 -6.90 24.18 3.18
N ILE A 6 -7.03 23.09 2.41
CA ILE A 6 -7.30 23.15 0.96
C ILE A 6 -8.62 23.89 0.69
N ALA A 7 -9.70 23.57 1.43
CA ALA A 7 -10.99 24.24 1.26
C ALA A 7 -10.90 25.74 1.56
N ARG A 8 -10.12 26.16 2.56
CA ARG A 8 -9.88 27.58 2.87
C ARG A 8 -9.13 28.29 1.74
N ASN A 9 -8.20 27.61 1.08
CA ASN A 9 -7.42 28.16 -0.03
C ASN A 9 -8.23 28.38 -1.33
N THR A 10 -9.51 28.00 -1.34
CA THR A 10 -10.47 28.40 -2.39
C THR A 10 -10.80 29.89 -2.34
N GLN A 11 -10.69 30.53 -1.18
CA GLN A 11 -10.96 31.96 -1.00
C GLN A 11 -9.98 32.86 -1.75
N THR A 12 -8.77 32.35 -2.05
CA THR A 12 -7.72 33.06 -2.79
C THR A 12 -7.67 32.67 -4.27
N GLY A 13 -8.58 31.81 -4.71
CA GLY A 13 -8.78 31.44 -6.11
C GLY A 13 -8.45 29.98 -6.48
N PRO A 14 -8.73 29.57 -7.73
CA PRO A 14 -8.51 28.19 -8.17
C PRO A 14 -7.04 27.76 -8.16
N ALA A 15 -6.13 28.69 -8.51
CA ALA A 15 -4.69 28.41 -8.58
C ALA A 15 -4.11 27.98 -7.22
N THR A 16 -4.47 28.69 -6.15
CA THR A 16 -4.04 28.37 -4.78
C THR A 16 -4.66 27.07 -4.26
N THR A 17 -5.88 26.76 -4.68
CA THR A 17 -6.55 25.50 -4.34
C THR A 17 -5.80 24.31 -4.95
N ILE A 18 -5.48 24.37 -6.24
CA ILE A 18 -4.75 23.31 -6.96
C ILE A 18 -3.36 23.13 -6.35
N LEU A 19 -2.62 24.22 -6.14
CA LEU A 19 -1.28 24.18 -5.56
C LEU A 19 -1.29 23.50 -4.18
N SER A 20 -2.26 23.86 -3.34
CA SER A 20 -2.40 23.30 -1.99
C SER A 20 -2.77 21.82 -2.01
N GLY A 21 -3.63 21.41 -2.95
CA GLY A 21 -3.99 20.00 -3.16
C GLY A 21 -2.79 19.18 -3.61
N LEU A 22 -2.02 19.67 -4.58
CA LEU A 22 -0.78 19.01 -5.05
C LEU A 22 0.25 18.90 -3.94
N ALA A 23 0.49 19.98 -3.18
CA ALA A 23 1.45 19.99 -2.08
C ALA A 23 1.09 18.95 -1.01
N ASN A 24 -0.18 18.91 -0.57
CA ASN A 24 -0.64 17.89 0.38
C ASN A 24 -0.54 16.47 -0.19
N GLY A 25 -0.81 16.29 -1.50
CA GLY A 25 -0.64 15.00 -2.16
C GLY A 25 0.81 14.51 -2.13
N MET A 26 1.77 15.39 -2.44
CA MET A 26 3.19 15.08 -2.36
C MET A 26 3.64 14.78 -0.92
N GLU A 27 3.17 15.57 0.06
CA GLU A 27 3.46 15.34 1.48
C GLU A 27 2.93 13.99 1.97
N SER A 28 1.70 13.61 1.58
CA SER A 28 1.10 12.33 1.99
C SER A 28 1.88 11.10 1.49
N SER A 29 2.55 11.23 0.33
CA SER A 29 3.35 10.15 -0.25
C SER A 29 4.58 9.81 0.60
N VAL A 30 5.13 10.79 1.32
CA VAL A 30 6.29 10.60 2.21
C VAL A 30 5.97 9.60 3.30
N TRP A 31 4.80 9.72 3.93
CA TRP A 31 4.37 8.80 4.98
C TRP A 31 4.17 7.38 4.45
N ALA A 32 3.60 7.23 3.26
CA ALA A 32 3.44 5.92 2.62
C ALA A 32 4.81 5.24 2.39
N ILE A 33 5.79 5.98 1.87
CA ILE A 33 7.14 5.47 1.63
C ILE A 33 7.83 5.08 2.95
N ILE A 34 7.70 5.89 4.00
CA ILE A 34 8.29 5.60 5.31
C ILE A 34 7.73 4.29 5.88
N VAL A 35 6.42 4.05 5.77
CA VAL A 35 5.81 2.80 6.25
C VAL A 35 6.31 1.59 5.46
N ILE A 36 6.43 1.70 4.13
CA ILE A 36 6.97 0.62 3.29
C ILE A 36 8.45 0.36 3.63
N ALA A 37 9.27 1.40 3.75
CA ALA A 37 10.67 1.26 4.12
C ALA A 37 10.83 0.63 5.51
N GLY A 38 10.00 1.07 6.47
CA GLY A 38 9.98 0.53 7.83
C GLY A 38 9.58 -0.95 7.87
N SER A 39 8.65 -1.38 7.01
CA SER A 39 8.25 -2.79 6.94
C SER A 39 9.37 -3.68 6.39
N ILE A 40 10.08 -3.22 5.35
CA ILE A 40 11.25 -3.91 4.80
C ILE A 40 12.39 -3.94 5.84
N LEU A 41 12.69 -2.82 6.49
CA LEU A 41 13.71 -2.73 7.53
C LEU A 41 13.41 -3.68 8.69
N THR A 42 12.14 -3.80 9.08
CA THR A 42 11.73 -4.74 10.13
C THR A 42 12.03 -6.19 9.74
N SER A 43 11.80 -6.57 8.48
CA SER A 43 12.22 -7.89 7.98
C SER A 43 13.74 -8.08 8.08
N VAL A 44 14.51 -7.08 7.64
CA VAL A 44 15.99 -7.10 7.74
C VAL A 44 16.44 -7.33 9.17
N ILE A 45 15.90 -6.58 10.14
CA ILE A 45 16.27 -6.68 11.55
C ILE A 45 15.93 -8.07 12.10
N ILE A 46 14.72 -8.57 11.84
CA ILE A 46 14.28 -9.87 12.35
C ILE A 46 15.20 -10.99 11.87
N PHE A 47 15.46 -11.10 10.56
CA PHE A 47 16.25 -12.20 10.01
C PHE A 47 17.77 -12.01 10.17
N SER A 48 18.23 -10.81 10.51
CA SER A 48 19.63 -10.58 10.91
C SER A 48 19.88 -11.00 12.36
N VAL A 49 18.91 -10.80 13.25
CA VAL A 49 19.02 -11.15 14.68
C VAL A 49 18.65 -12.61 14.94
N PHE A 50 17.64 -13.12 14.22
CA PHE A 50 17.13 -14.47 14.33
C PHE A 50 17.26 -15.20 12.99
N PRO A 51 18.48 -15.68 12.64
CA PRO A 51 18.68 -16.44 11.42
C PRO A 51 17.88 -17.74 11.46
N ILE A 52 17.45 -18.21 10.30
CA ILE A 52 16.73 -19.48 10.18
C ILE A 52 17.75 -20.61 10.30
N THR A 53 17.75 -21.29 11.45
CA THR A 53 18.65 -22.41 11.75
C THR A 53 17.88 -23.72 11.90
N ASP A 54 18.55 -24.84 11.65
CA ASP A 54 18.04 -26.17 12.00
C ASP A 54 18.09 -26.43 13.54
N ALA A 55 17.70 -27.63 13.95
CA ALA A 55 17.77 -28.07 15.34
C ALA A 55 19.20 -28.17 15.90
N SER A 56 20.23 -28.18 15.03
CA SER A 56 21.65 -28.19 15.40
C SER A 56 22.27 -26.79 15.45
N GLY A 57 21.51 -25.74 15.11
CA GLY A 57 21.96 -24.35 15.07
C GLY A 57 22.67 -23.95 13.78
N MET A 58 22.68 -24.82 12.76
CA MET A 58 23.25 -24.51 11.45
C MET A 58 22.26 -23.69 10.62
N GLN A 59 22.74 -22.59 10.04
CA GLN A 59 21.94 -21.76 9.15
C GLN A 59 21.58 -22.54 7.88
N ILE A 60 20.28 -22.71 7.63
CA ILE A 60 19.77 -23.50 6.50
C ILE A 60 19.38 -22.64 5.29
N VAL A 61 19.17 -21.34 5.49
CA VAL A 61 18.80 -20.38 4.45
C VAL A 61 19.67 -19.15 4.59
N ASP A 62 20.18 -18.63 3.46
CA ASP A 62 20.95 -17.40 3.47
C ASP A 62 20.11 -16.22 3.97
N THR A 63 20.76 -15.26 4.63
CA THR A 63 20.06 -14.13 5.27
C THR A 63 19.26 -13.30 4.26
N PHE A 64 19.73 -13.18 3.03
CA PHE A 64 19.05 -12.40 2.00
C PHE A 64 17.71 -13.05 1.59
N THR A 65 17.71 -14.35 1.30
CA THR A 65 16.47 -15.10 1.02
C THR A 65 15.52 -15.07 2.20
N ALA A 66 16.02 -15.18 3.44
CA ALA A 66 15.21 -15.09 4.65
C ALA A 66 14.54 -13.70 4.81
N VAL A 67 15.27 -12.62 4.52
CA VAL A 67 14.72 -11.24 4.52
C VAL A 67 13.63 -11.08 3.47
N LEU A 68 13.83 -11.57 2.24
CA LEU A 68 12.82 -11.49 1.18
C LEU A 68 11.56 -12.28 1.55
N TYR A 69 11.73 -13.44 2.19
CA TYR A 69 10.61 -14.21 2.74
C TYR A 69 9.84 -13.39 3.79
N GLY A 70 10.52 -12.69 4.70
CA GLY A 70 9.86 -11.79 5.65
C GLY A 70 9.10 -10.63 5.01
N VAL A 71 9.62 -10.06 3.93
CA VAL A 71 8.93 -9.04 3.14
C VAL A 71 7.65 -9.62 2.52
N ALA A 72 7.74 -10.83 1.95
CA ALA A 72 6.57 -11.54 1.41
C ALA A 72 5.50 -11.81 2.48
N MET A 73 5.91 -12.27 3.66
CA MET A 73 5.01 -12.52 4.80
C MET A 73 4.32 -11.24 5.29
N THR A 74 5.02 -10.11 5.26
CA THR A 74 4.41 -8.80 5.55
C THR A 74 3.29 -8.47 4.57
N GLY A 75 3.49 -8.75 3.28
CA GLY A 75 2.47 -8.58 2.24
C GLY A 75 1.24 -9.45 2.49
N ILE A 76 1.44 -10.72 2.86
CA ILE A 76 0.35 -11.62 3.26
C ILE A 76 -0.39 -11.07 4.49
N GLY A 77 0.35 -10.61 5.49
CA GLY A 77 -0.19 -9.98 6.70
C GLY A 77 -1.08 -8.78 6.40
N MET A 78 -0.62 -7.87 5.53
CA MET A 78 -1.37 -6.70 5.07
C MET A 78 -2.70 -7.07 4.41
N LEU A 79 -2.75 -8.20 3.72
CA LEU A 79 -3.93 -8.68 2.98
C LEU A 79 -4.85 -9.60 3.81
N THR A 80 -4.54 -9.88 5.09
CA THR A 80 -5.44 -10.66 5.96
C THR A 80 -6.83 -10.02 6.13
N LEU A 81 -6.90 -8.68 6.01
CA LEU A 81 -8.14 -7.90 6.07
C LEU A 81 -8.69 -7.53 4.68
N THR A 82 -8.32 -8.28 3.63
CA THR A 82 -8.75 -7.96 2.25
C THR A 82 -10.27 -7.90 2.13
N GLY A 83 -11.02 -8.77 2.81
CA GLY A 83 -12.48 -8.70 2.79
C GLY A 83 -13.04 -7.35 3.26
N ASN A 84 -12.46 -6.79 4.33
CA ASN A 84 -12.84 -5.47 4.83
C ASN A 84 -12.43 -4.36 3.85
N ASN A 85 -11.24 -4.46 3.26
CA ASN A 85 -10.74 -3.47 2.29
C ASN A 85 -11.62 -3.42 1.04
N VAL A 86 -11.99 -4.59 0.50
CA VAL A 86 -12.88 -4.68 -0.67
C VAL A 86 -14.28 -4.15 -0.34
N ALA A 87 -14.81 -4.45 0.85
CA ALA A 87 -16.09 -3.90 1.28
C ALA A 87 -16.06 -2.37 1.38
N MET A 88 -14.99 -1.80 1.94
CA MET A 88 -14.80 -0.34 2.01
C MET A 88 -14.62 0.31 0.64
N ASP A 89 -13.98 -0.38 -0.31
CA ASP A 89 -13.80 0.11 -1.68
C ASP A 89 -15.12 0.09 -2.46
N ALA A 90 -15.92 -0.96 -2.27
CA ALA A 90 -17.26 -1.07 -2.85
C ALA A 90 -18.25 -0.08 -2.25
N PHE A 91 -18.10 0.27 -0.97
CA PHE A 91 -18.98 1.23 -0.29
C PHE A 91 -19.01 2.60 -0.98
N GLY A 92 -17.86 3.13 -1.42
CA GLY A 92 -17.78 4.46 -2.04
C GLY A 92 -18.64 4.62 -3.31
N PRO A 93 -18.46 3.79 -4.34
CA PRO A 93 -19.30 3.81 -5.54
C PRO A 93 -20.79 3.56 -5.25
N ILE A 94 -21.12 2.77 -4.21
CA ILE A 94 -22.51 2.55 -3.82
C ILE A 94 -23.12 3.83 -3.23
N SER A 95 -22.44 4.51 -2.32
CA SER A 95 -22.95 5.76 -1.72
C SER A 95 -23.07 6.91 -2.74
N ASP A 96 -22.09 7.05 -3.63
CA ASP A 96 -22.08 8.05 -4.72
C ASP A 96 -23.30 7.86 -5.65
N ASN A 97 -23.54 6.62 -6.13
CA ASN A 97 -24.70 6.31 -6.96
C ASN A 97 -26.03 6.54 -6.24
N ALA A 98 -26.12 6.23 -4.94
CA ALA A 98 -27.33 6.46 -4.15
C ALA A 98 -27.65 7.96 -4.03
N GLN A 99 -26.63 8.79 -3.81
CA GLN A 99 -26.75 10.25 -3.79
C GLN A 99 -27.20 10.79 -5.16
N GLY A 100 -26.59 10.32 -6.26
CA GLY A 100 -26.97 10.72 -7.61
C GLY A 100 -28.41 10.35 -7.96
N VAL A 101 -28.89 9.17 -7.55
CA VAL A 101 -30.30 8.77 -7.72
C VAL A 101 -31.24 9.69 -6.94
N ALA A 102 -30.90 10.04 -5.69
CA ALA A 102 -31.71 10.94 -4.88
C ALA A 102 -31.78 12.35 -5.51
N GLU A 103 -30.66 12.88 -6.00
CA GLU A 103 -30.62 14.18 -6.66
C GLU A 103 -31.46 14.19 -7.95
N LEU A 104 -31.37 13.14 -8.78
CA LEU A 104 -32.16 13.00 -10.00
C LEU A 104 -33.66 12.76 -9.72
N ALA A 105 -34.00 12.20 -8.57
CA ALA A 105 -35.39 12.02 -8.12
C ALA A 105 -35.99 13.29 -7.51
N GLY A 106 -35.20 14.37 -7.34
CA GLY A 106 -35.63 15.60 -6.69
C GLY A 106 -35.63 15.54 -5.15
N GLU A 107 -35.01 14.50 -4.57
CA GLU A 107 -34.90 14.26 -3.12
C GLU A 107 -33.56 14.83 -2.59
N SER A 108 -33.28 16.10 -2.89
CA SER A 108 -32.01 16.77 -2.54
C SER A 108 -32.06 17.55 -1.23
N GLU A 109 -33.19 17.52 -0.51
CA GLU A 109 -33.39 18.26 0.75
C GLU A 109 -33.79 17.33 1.91
N GLY A 110 -33.55 17.80 3.13
CA GLY A 110 -33.93 17.09 4.35
C GLY A 110 -32.91 16.04 4.81
N GLN A 111 -33.31 15.27 5.83
CA GLN A 111 -32.41 14.38 6.57
C GLN A 111 -31.80 13.26 5.71
N ALA A 112 -32.54 12.78 4.71
CA ALA A 112 -32.07 11.74 3.79
C ALA A 112 -30.92 12.25 2.91
N ALA A 113 -31.05 13.46 2.34
CA ALA A 113 -30.02 14.08 1.53
C ALA A 113 -28.75 14.39 2.34
N GLU A 114 -28.89 14.91 3.56
CA GLU A 114 -27.75 15.14 4.47
C GLU A 114 -27.02 13.84 4.83
N THR A 115 -27.77 12.75 5.02
CA THR A 115 -27.20 11.42 5.26
C THR A 115 -26.42 10.93 4.04
N LEU A 116 -26.99 11.03 2.84
CA LEU A 116 -26.32 10.63 1.60
C LEU A 116 -25.03 11.44 1.34
N ASN A 117 -25.07 12.76 1.50
CA ASN A 117 -23.88 13.62 1.41
C ASN A 117 -22.78 13.19 2.39
N SER A 118 -23.17 12.81 3.61
CA SER A 118 -22.23 12.33 4.63
C SER A 118 -21.64 10.97 4.26
N LEU A 119 -22.44 10.06 3.70
CA LEU A 119 -21.98 8.74 3.26
C LEU A 119 -21.03 8.85 2.06
N ASP A 120 -21.29 9.72 1.09
CA ASP A 120 -20.37 9.96 -0.03
C ASP A 120 -19.02 10.54 0.44
N ALA A 121 -19.04 11.50 1.37
CA ALA A 121 -17.81 12.03 1.97
C ALA A 121 -16.96 10.94 2.67
N VAL A 122 -17.61 9.99 3.36
CA VAL A 122 -16.95 8.82 3.93
C VAL A 122 -16.43 7.90 2.81
N GLY A 123 -17.23 7.65 1.78
CA GLY A 123 -16.88 6.84 0.61
C GLY A 123 -15.64 7.35 -0.14
N ASN A 124 -15.51 8.66 -0.29
CA ASN A 124 -14.33 9.29 -0.88
C ASN A 124 -13.06 9.05 -0.04
N THR A 125 -13.21 9.07 1.29
CA THR A 125 -12.10 8.77 2.21
C THR A 125 -11.73 7.29 2.17
N THR A 126 -12.70 6.38 2.18
CA THR A 126 -12.44 4.93 2.13
C THR A 126 -11.79 4.53 0.79
N LYS A 127 -12.24 5.11 -0.33
CA LYS A 127 -11.65 4.91 -1.67
C LYS A 127 -10.19 5.36 -1.74
N ALA A 128 -9.81 6.43 -1.03
CA ALA A 128 -8.42 6.85 -0.95
C ALA A 128 -7.57 5.86 -0.13
N ILE A 129 -8.12 5.36 0.99
CA ILE A 129 -7.45 4.37 1.85
C ILE A 129 -7.21 3.07 1.09
N THR A 130 -8.23 2.54 0.39
CA THR A 130 -8.14 1.26 -0.33
C THR A 130 -7.15 1.32 -1.48
N LYS A 131 -7.07 2.45 -2.19
CA LYS A 131 -6.00 2.71 -3.18
C LYS A 131 -4.61 2.68 -2.54
N GLY A 132 -4.45 3.31 -1.38
CA GLY A 132 -3.19 3.29 -0.63
C GLY A 132 -2.76 1.88 -0.24
N VAL A 133 -3.69 1.06 0.26
CA VAL A 133 -3.43 -0.36 0.59
C VAL A 133 -3.09 -1.17 -0.66
N ALA A 134 -3.77 -0.94 -1.78
CA ALA A 134 -3.47 -1.62 -3.04
C ALA A 134 -2.06 -1.28 -3.54
N ILE A 135 -1.66 0.00 -3.51
CA ILE A 135 -0.30 0.43 -3.89
C ILE A 135 0.74 -0.16 -2.94
N GLY A 136 0.52 -0.08 -1.63
CA GLY A 136 1.45 -0.61 -0.63
C GLY A 136 1.66 -2.12 -0.77
N SER A 137 0.58 -2.88 -0.93
CA SER A 137 0.67 -4.34 -1.10
C SER A 137 1.32 -4.71 -2.43
N ALA A 138 1.07 -3.97 -3.52
CA ALA A 138 1.73 -4.17 -4.81
C ALA A 138 3.24 -3.94 -4.73
N VAL A 139 3.70 -2.90 -4.02
CA VAL A 139 5.14 -2.63 -3.82
C VAL A 139 5.80 -3.76 -3.04
N ILE A 140 5.19 -4.21 -1.93
CA ILE A 140 5.73 -5.32 -1.13
C ILE A 140 5.79 -6.62 -1.96
N ALA A 141 4.74 -6.92 -2.71
CA ALA A 141 4.69 -8.08 -3.59
C ALA A 141 5.76 -8.00 -4.70
N ALA A 142 5.95 -6.83 -5.31
CA ALA A 142 6.97 -6.62 -6.33
C ALA A 142 8.38 -6.86 -5.78
N VAL A 143 8.69 -6.36 -4.58
CA VAL A 143 9.99 -6.61 -3.92
C VAL A 143 10.20 -8.11 -3.65
N ALA A 144 9.18 -8.80 -3.14
CA ALA A 144 9.25 -10.23 -2.89
C ALA A 144 9.43 -11.05 -4.18
N LEU A 145 8.66 -10.75 -5.23
CA LEU A 145 8.75 -11.42 -6.53
C LEU A 145 10.10 -11.17 -7.22
N PHE A 146 10.59 -9.94 -7.16
CA PHE A 146 11.91 -9.62 -7.69
C PHE A 146 13.02 -10.35 -6.93
N GLY A 147 12.88 -10.45 -5.60
CA GLY A 147 13.72 -11.28 -4.77
C GLY A 147 13.73 -12.76 -5.19
N SER A 148 12.55 -13.35 -5.35
CA SER A 148 12.38 -14.74 -5.83
C SER A 148 13.04 -14.94 -7.19
N PHE A 149 12.85 -14.00 -8.12
CA PHE A 149 13.48 -14.05 -9.44
C PHE A 149 15.01 -14.05 -9.36
N MET A 150 15.61 -13.21 -8.51
CA MET A 150 17.06 -13.20 -8.33
C MET A 150 17.56 -14.54 -7.74
N THR A 151 16.86 -15.10 -6.75
CA THR A 151 17.22 -16.40 -6.17
C THR A 151 17.16 -17.53 -7.20
N ASP A 152 16.09 -17.61 -7.98
CA ASP A 152 15.93 -18.65 -9.01
C ASP A 152 16.97 -18.52 -10.12
N THR A 153 17.24 -17.30 -10.60
CA THR A 153 18.26 -17.07 -11.63
C THR A 153 19.66 -17.46 -11.15
N ARG A 154 19.98 -17.25 -9.87
CA ARG A 154 21.24 -17.72 -9.28
C ARG A 154 21.34 -19.24 -9.28
N VAL A 155 20.27 -19.95 -8.91
CA VAL A 155 20.27 -21.43 -8.93
C VAL A 155 20.57 -21.94 -10.35
N VAL A 156 19.95 -21.33 -11.36
CA VAL A 156 20.22 -21.67 -12.77
C VAL A 156 21.67 -21.34 -13.17
N GLN A 157 22.19 -20.17 -12.79
CA GLN A 157 23.58 -19.79 -13.09
C GLN A 157 24.60 -20.75 -12.48
N LEU A 158 24.37 -21.20 -11.25
CA LEU A 158 25.19 -22.21 -10.60
C LEU A 158 25.11 -23.55 -11.33
N GLY A 159 23.93 -23.94 -11.82
CA GLY A 159 23.76 -25.13 -12.66
C GLY A 159 24.43 -25.04 -14.03
N LEU A 160 24.71 -23.83 -14.51
CA LEU A 160 25.45 -23.56 -15.76
C LEU A 160 26.95 -23.33 -15.54
N ASP A 161 27.46 -23.60 -14.33
CA ASP A 161 28.87 -23.42 -13.95
C ASP A 161 29.38 -21.97 -14.11
N VAL A 162 28.47 -20.98 -14.00
CA VAL A 162 28.86 -19.57 -13.98
C VAL A 162 29.65 -19.30 -12.69
N PRO A 163 30.86 -18.72 -12.76
CA PRO A 163 31.65 -18.39 -11.58
C PRO A 163 30.85 -17.53 -10.61
N LEU A 164 30.96 -17.80 -9.30
CA LEU A 164 30.23 -17.08 -8.26
C LEU A 164 30.36 -15.56 -8.37
N GLU A 165 31.54 -15.08 -8.74
CA GLU A 165 31.91 -13.68 -9.00
C GLU A 165 31.18 -13.02 -10.20
N LYS A 166 30.48 -13.80 -11.02
CA LYS A 166 29.66 -13.32 -12.16
C LYS A 166 28.18 -13.61 -12.00
N THR A 167 27.76 -14.15 -10.86
CA THR A 167 26.35 -14.39 -10.56
C THR A 167 25.66 -13.08 -10.15
N VAL A 168 24.32 -13.06 -10.17
CA VAL A 168 23.48 -11.89 -9.85
C VAL A 168 23.70 -11.33 -8.42
N PHE A 169 24.58 -11.95 -7.62
CA PHE A 169 24.88 -11.62 -6.23
C PHE A 169 26.37 -11.41 -5.91
N ALA A 170 27.21 -11.24 -6.93
CA ALA A 170 28.63 -10.90 -6.77
C ALA A 170 28.84 -9.43 -6.34
#